data_AF-C7X7G7-F1
#
_entry.id   AF-C7X7G7-F1
#
_cell.length_a   1.000
_cell.length_b   1.000
_cell.length_c   1.000
_cell.angle_alpha   90.00
_cell.angle_beta   90.00
_cell.angle_gamma   90.00
#
_symmetry.space_group_name_H-M   'P 1'
#
loop_
_entity.id
_entity.type
_entity.pdbx_description
1 polymer ?
#
loop_
_entity_poly.entity_id
_entity_poly.type
_entity_poly.pdbx_seq_one_letter_code
_entity_poly.pdbx_strand_id
1 'polypeptide(L)' 'MGNFEKIIIKKERDKIRRETLGKFFFDLAKLVFAAIVLGEILLLQENVFDKSCWVMIMTGLSVTYSLAWLGNKILK' A
#
# COMPACT_ATOMS: atom_id res chain seq x y z
N MET A 1 13.22 -34.18 20.22
CA MET A 1 13.52 -33.19 19.16
C MET A 1 12.29 -32.45 18.63
N GLY A 2 11.09 -33.05 18.54
CA GLY A 2 9.97 -32.47 17.79
C GLY A 2 9.28 -31.19 18.30
N ASN A 3 9.53 -30.69 19.52
CA ASN A 3 8.88 -29.45 19.98
C ASN A 3 9.61 -28.19 19.50
N PHE A 4 10.94 -28.26 19.36
CA PHE A 4 11.78 -27.15 18.90
C PHE A 4 11.58 -26.88 17.40
N GLU A 5 11.49 -27.95 16.59
CA GLU A 5 11.19 -27.84 15.16
C GLU A 5 9.83 -27.19 14.90
N LYS A 6 8.80 -27.54 15.67
CA LYS A 6 7.46 -26.92 15.55
C LYS A 6 7.49 -25.42 15.83
N ILE A 7 8.30 -24.97 16.79
CA ILE A 7 8.47 -23.55 17.12
C ILE A 7 9.17 -22.82 15.96
N ILE A 8 10.23 -23.40 15.40
CA ILE A 8 10.97 -22.83 14.26
C ILE A 8 10.07 -22.73 13.03
N ILE A 9 9.34 -23.81 12.69
CA ILE A 9 8.43 -23.85 11.54
C ILE A 9 7.31 -22.81 11.69
N LYS A 10 6.76 -22.63 12.90
CA LYS A 10 5.73 -21.62 13.16
C LYS A 10 6.30 -20.20 12.96
N LYS A 11 7.51 -19.94 13.45
CA LYS A 11 8.19 -18.65 13.32
C LYS A 11 8.52 -18.30 11.87
N GLU A 12 9.01 -19.28 11.11
CA GLU A 12 9.27 -19.16 9.66
C GLU A 12 7.97 -18.88 8.89
N ARG A 13 6.88 -19.61 9.18
CA ARG A 13 5.58 -19.34 8.55
C ARG A 13 5.06 -17.94 8.82
N ASP A 14 5.16 -17.48 10.07
CA ASP A 14 4.72 -16.12 10.43
C ASP A 14 5.57 -15.05 9.73
N LYS A 15 6.87 -15.31 9.52
CA LYS A 15 7.76 -14.44 8.75
C LYS A 15 7.36 -14.37 7.28
N ILE A 16 7.20 -15.52 6.62
CA ILE A 16 6.77 -15.61 5.22
C ILE A 16 5.42 -14.91 5.02
N ARG A 17 4.49 -15.05 5.98
CA ARG A 17 3.18 -14.40 5.92
C ARG A 17 3.29 -12.88 5.99
N ARG A 18 4.16 -12.34 6.86
CA ARG A 18 4.43 -10.91 6.94
C ARG A 18 5.08 -10.37 5.67
N GLU A 19 6.06 -11.08 5.12
CA GLU A 19 6.72 -10.69 3.87
C GLU A 19 5.76 -10.69 2.68
N THR A 20 4.94 -11.74 2.53
CA THR A 20 3.92 -11.84 1.48
C THR A 20 2.90 -10.71 1.59
N LEU A 21 2.40 -10.46 2.80
CA LEU A 21 1.38 -9.44 3.03
C LEU A 21 1.95 -8.02 2.84
N GLY A 22 3.17 -7.77 3.32
CA GLY A 22 3.87 -6.49 3.10
C GLY A 22 4.10 -6.22 1.61
N LYS A 23 4.49 -7.24 0.84
CA LYS A 23 4.66 -7.13 -0.61
C LYS A 23 3.33 -6.84 -1.33
N PHE A 24 2.24 -7.51 -0.94
CA PHE A 24 0.90 -7.23 -1.47
C PHE A 24 0.48 -5.77 -1.27
N PHE A 25 0.64 -5.22 -0.06
CA PHE A 25 0.32 -3.82 0.21
C PHE A 25 1.22 -2.84 -0.54
N PHE A 26 2.49 -3.20 -0.76
CA PHE A 26 3.41 -2.38 -1.54
C PHE A 26 3.03 -2.35 -3.03
N ASP A 27 2.65 -3.50 -3.59
CA ASP A 27 2.15 -3.59 -4.97
C ASP A 27 0.80 -2.86 -5.12
N LEU A 28 -0.07 -2.94 -4.11
CA LEU A 28 -1.30 -2.16 -4.05
C LEU A 28 -1.02 -0.64 -3.98
N ALA A 29 -0.04 -0.21 -3.20
CA ALA A 29 0.37 1.20 -3.13
C ALA A 29 0.86 1.72 -4.48
N LYS A 30 1.66 0.93 -5.21
CA LYS A 30 2.06 1.26 -6.59
C LYS A 30 0.87 1.36 -7.54
N LEU A 31 -0.07 0.44 -7.44
CA LEU A 31 -1.27 0.42 -8.27
C LEU A 31 -2.14 1.65 -8.03
N VAL A 32 -2.40 1.98 -6.76
CA VAL A 32 -3.18 3.15 -6.36
C VAL A 32 -2.48 4.44 -6.78
N PHE A 33 -1.16 4.54 -6.58
CA PHE A 33 -0.37 5.67 -7.06
C PHE A 33 -0.50 5.86 -8.58
N ALA A 34 -0.36 4.79 -9.37
CA ALA A 34 -0.52 4.86 -10.81
C ALA A 34 -1.93 5.30 -11.23
N ALA A 35 -2.98 4.78 -10.57
CA ALA A 35 -4.36 5.15 -10.82
C ALA A 35 -4.62 6.64 -10.50
N ILE A 36 -4.06 7.14 -9.40
CA ILE A 36 -4.14 8.56 -9.03
C ILE A 36 -3.46 9.42 -10.08
N VAL A 37 -2.21 9.13 -10.44
CA VAL A 37 -1.46 9.91 -11.45
C VAL A 37 -2.21 9.96 -12.79
N LEU A 38 -2.75 8.84 -13.25
CA LEU A 38 -3.55 8.80 -14.48
C LEU A 38 -4.86 9.60 -14.35
N GLY A 39 -5.54 9.51 -13.21
CA GLY A 39 -6.76 10.27 -12.94
C GLY A 39 -6.52 11.78 -12.83
N GLU A 40 -5.41 12.19 -12.21
CA GLU A 40 -5.01 13.58 -12.08
C GLU A 40 -4.69 14.22 -13.43
N ILE A 41 -3.98 13.52 -14.33
CA ILE A 41 -3.70 14.02 -15.69
C ILE A 41 -5.01 14.33 -16.43
N LEU A 42 -6.02 13.45 -16.30
CA LEU A 42 -7.33 13.64 -16.93
C LEU A 42 -8.08 14.86 -16.35
N LEU A 43 -8.09 14.98 -15.03
CA LEU A 43 -8.78 16.07 -14.31
C LEU A 43 -8.14 17.45 -14.51
N LEU A 44 -6.82 17.51 -14.65
CA LEU A 44 -6.10 18.74 -14.96
C LEU A 44 -6.47 19.29 -16.34
N GLN A 45 -6.94 18.44 -17.26
CA GLN A 45 -7.34 18.85 -18.60
C GLN A 45 -8.74 19.47 -18.64
N GLU A 46 -9.63 19.12 -17.70
CA GLU A 46 -10.98 19.68 -17.63
C GLU A 46 -11.05 20.99 -16.84
N ASN A 47 -10.62 21.05 -15.57
CA ASN A 47 -10.72 22.25 -14.73
C ASN A 47 -9.79 22.23 -13.50
N VAL A 48 -8.60 22.83 -13.61
CA VAL A 48 -7.56 22.88 -12.55
C VAL A 48 -7.97 23.70 -11.30
N PHE A 49 -8.93 24.61 -11.45
CA PHE A 49 -9.38 25.50 -10.36
C PHE A 49 -10.58 24.96 -9.57
N ASP A 50 -11.09 23.78 -9.90
CA ASP A 50 -12.16 23.18 -9.11
C ASP A 50 -11.63 22.67 -7.76
N LYS A 51 -12.29 23.08 -6.68
CA LYS A 51 -11.97 22.63 -5.32
C LYS A 51 -12.15 21.11 -5.18
N SER A 52 -13.09 20.52 -5.92
CA SER A 52 -13.33 19.08 -5.90
C SER A 52 -12.12 18.29 -6.41
N CYS A 53 -11.43 18.82 -7.43
CA CYS A 53 -10.21 18.23 -7.99
C CYS A 53 -9.08 18.19 -6.95
N TRP A 54 -8.84 19.32 -6.26
CA TRP A 54 -7.84 19.40 -5.19
C TRP A 54 -8.13 18.44 -4.01
N VAL A 55 -9.40 18.29 -3.63
CA VAL A 55 -9.79 17.34 -2.57
C VAL A 55 -9.50 15.90 -2.99
N MET A 56 -9.72 15.56 -4.26
CA MET A 56 -9.47 14.21 -4.78
C MET A 56 -7.97 13.87 -4.77
N ILE A 57 -7.12 14.81 -5.21
CA ILE A 57 -5.65 14.72 -5.18
C ILE A 57 -5.15 14.44 -3.76
N MET A 58 -5.56 15.27 -2.81
CA MET A 58 -5.14 15.15 -1.41
C MET A 58 -5.60 13.82 -0.78
N THR A 59 -6.80 13.37 -1.14
CA THR A 59 -7.33 12.07 -0.67
C THR A 59 -6.53 10.91 -1.26
N GLY A 60 -6.20 10.95 -2.54
CA GLY A 60 -5.37 9.93 -3.20
C GLY A 60 -3.98 9.81 -2.57
N LEU A 61 -3.31 10.93 -2.32
CA LEU A 61 -2.00 10.95 -1.67
C LEU A 61 -2.08 10.38 -0.24
N SER A 62 -3.12 10.74 0.52
CA SER A 62 -3.35 10.23 1.88
C SER A 62 -3.55 8.71 1.93
N VAL A 63 -4.35 8.17 1.00
CA VAL A 63 -4.56 6.71 0.87
C VAL A 63 -3.27 6.00 0.50
N THR A 64 -2.51 6.54 -0.44
CA THR A 64 -1.22 5.96 -0.88
C THR A 64 -0.22 5.92 0.27
N TYR A 65 -0.09 7.01 1.02
CA TYR A 65 0.76 7.07 2.21
C TYR A 65 0.32 6.05 3.27
N SER A 66 -0.99 5.95 3.52
CA SER A 66 -1.54 5.00 4.48
C SER A 66 -1.24 3.55 4.10
N LEU A 67 -1.36 3.19 2.81
CA LEU A 67 -1.02 1.87 2.29
C LEU A 67 0.48 1.57 2.41
N ALA A 68 1.34 2.52 2.06
CA ALA A 68 2.79 2.39 2.20
C ALA A 68 3.20 2.23 3.68
N TRP A 69 2.58 2.99 4.58
CA TRP A 69 2.81 2.88 6.01
C TRP A 69 2.32 1.53 6.57
N LEU A 70 1.15 1.06 6.14
CA LEU A 70 0.61 -0.25 6.54
C LEU A 70 1.54 -1.39 6.07
N GLY A 71 1.97 -1.34 4.80
CA GLY A 71 2.92 -2.30 4.24
C GLY A 71 4.24 -2.33 5.00
N ASN A 72 4.80 -1.16 5.33
CA ASN A 72 6.03 -1.04 6.11
C ASN A 72 5.85 -1.55 7.55
N LYS A 73 4.71 -1.30 8.19
CA LYS A 73 4.39 -1.78 9.54
C LYS A 73 4.18 -3.30 9.60
N ILE A 74 3.73 -3.91 8.50
CA ILE A 74 3.57 -5.38 8.41
C ILE A 74 4.91 -6.07 8.13
N LEU A 75 5.80 -5.40 7.37
CA LEU A 75 7.15 -5.89 7.08
C LEU A 75 8.09 -5.81 8.28
N LYS A 76 7.91 -4.79 9.13
CA LYS A 76 8.70 -4.56 10.35
C LYS A 76 8.21 -5.43 11.51
#